data_AF-A0AAD8KWG4-F1
#
_entry.id   AF-A0AAD8KWG4-F1
#
_cell.length_a   1.000
_cell.length_b   1.000
_cell.length_c   1.000
_cell.angle_alpha   90.00
_cell.angle_beta   90.00
_cell.angle_gamma   90.00
#
_symmetry.space_group_name_H-M   'P 1'
#
loop_
_entity.id
_entity.type
_entity.pdbx_description
1 polymer ?
#
loop_
_entity_poly.entity_id
_entity_poly.type
_entity_poly.pdbx_seq_one_letter_code
_entity_poly.pdbx_strand_id
1 'polypeptide(L)'
;MPSVEDGAPPQATTETQTIRWSSKLKRYVSSTSAFAIKNHGKLDLALRLSVFVFSLIAVVITVTAKQHATIHVSPVTTIRAEAKFSQFQAFIYSVSVFSVVILYSLVTGYKSYSALKKQQPSSINKMLHMVLLDSFILAVATSAAGAGGGISYQALKGNPHTHWMKICNIFGTFCHHLAIAGVILLLATATLLMLVWLTIYAIVKKVAGTSS
;
A
#
# COMPACT_ATOMS: atom_id res chain seq x y z
N MET A 1 -43.97 7.10 -54.14
CA MET A 1 -43.00 7.51 -53.11
C MET A 1 -43.04 6.47 -52.01
N PRO A 2 -42.06 5.54 -51.93
CA PRO A 2 -42.04 4.48 -50.92
C PRO A 2 -41.24 4.91 -49.67
N SER A 3 -41.69 4.40 -48.53
CA SER A 3 -41.21 4.64 -47.17
C SER A 3 -39.77 4.13 -46.93
N VAL A 4 -38.99 4.90 -46.18
CA VAL A 4 -37.68 4.51 -45.64
C VAL A 4 -37.91 3.74 -44.34
N GLU A 5 -37.48 2.48 -44.29
CA GLU A 5 -37.40 1.70 -43.05
C GLU A 5 -36.15 2.12 -42.26
N ASP A 6 -36.34 2.63 -41.04
CA ASP A 6 -35.28 2.84 -40.05
C ASP A 6 -34.82 1.49 -39.48
N GLY A 7 -33.65 1.03 -39.91
CA GLY A 7 -32.97 -0.12 -39.33
C GLY A 7 -32.40 0.21 -37.94
N ALA A 8 -33.01 -0.35 -36.89
CA ALA A 8 -32.47 -0.30 -35.54
C ALA A 8 -31.11 -1.04 -35.42
N PRO A 9 -30.14 -0.53 -34.65
CA PRO A 9 -28.86 -1.23 -34.44
C PRO A 9 -29.04 -2.47 -33.53
N PRO A 10 -28.21 -3.51 -33.68
CA PRO A 10 -28.38 -4.79 -33.00
C PRO A 10 -28.19 -4.70 -31.47
N GLN A 11 -29.27 -4.98 -30.73
CA GLN A 11 -29.31 -5.17 -29.27
C GLN A 11 -28.75 -6.54 -28.88
N ALA A 12 -27.45 -6.74 -29.02
CA ALA A 12 -26.77 -7.90 -28.45
C ALA A 12 -25.33 -7.53 -28.11
N THR A 13 -24.99 -7.31 -26.82
CA THR A 13 -23.62 -7.51 -26.30
C THR A 13 -23.37 -7.16 -24.82
N THR A 14 -24.24 -6.42 -24.12
CA THR A 14 -23.88 -5.92 -22.78
C THR A 14 -23.98 -6.97 -21.66
N GLU A 15 -25.03 -7.80 -21.63
CA GLU A 15 -25.22 -8.84 -20.60
C GLU A 15 -24.27 -10.04 -20.73
N THR A 16 -23.96 -10.48 -21.95
CA THR A 16 -23.11 -11.65 -22.18
C THR A 16 -21.65 -11.39 -21.82
N GLN A 17 -21.17 -10.15 -21.96
CA GLN A 17 -19.83 -9.74 -21.57
C GLN A 17 -19.70 -9.64 -20.04
N THR A 18 -20.66 -9.02 -19.35
CA THR A 18 -20.62 -8.89 -17.88
C THR A 18 -20.64 -10.26 -17.18
N ILE A 19 -21.43 -11.22 -17.66
CA ILE A 19 -21.47 -12.59 -17.13
C ILE A 19 -20.15 -13.36 -17.40
N ARG A 20 -19.51 -13.13 -18.56
CA ARG A 20 -18.21 -13.75 -18.89
C ARG A 20 -17.08 -13.17 -18.04
N TRP A 21 -17.06 -11.86 -17.81
CA TRP A 21 -16.07 -11.22 -16.93
C TRP A 21 -16.25 -11.62 -15.48
N SER A 22 -17.49 -11.67 -14.98
CA SER A 22 -17.78 -12.10 -13.61
C SER A 22 -17.38 -13.56 -13.38
N SER A 23 -17.66 -14.47 -14.32
CA SER A 23 -17.26 -15.88 -14.21
C SER A 23 -15.75 -16.11 -14.35
N LYS A 24 -15.05 -15.28 -15.14
CA LYS A 24 -13.57 -15.28 -15.19
C LYS A 24 -12.96 -14.74 -13.90
N LEU A 25 -13.45 -13.61 -13.38
CA LEU A 25 -13.05 -13.05 -12.09
C LEU A 25 -13.30 -14.04 -10.96
N LYS A 26 -14.48 -14.68 -10.94
CA LYS A 26 -14.85 -15.68 -9.93
C LYS A 26 -13.90 -16.89 -9.99
N ARG A 27 -13.51 -17.35 -11.19
CA ARG A 27 -12.51 -18.42 -11.37
C ARG A 27 -11.10 -18.01 -10.96
N TYR A 28 -10.70 -16.78 -11.26
CA TYR A 28 -9.38 -16.26 -10.89
C TYR A 28 -9.27 -16.10 -9.36
N VAL A 29 -10.28 -15.49 -8.74
CA VAL A 29 -10.42 -15.36 -7.28
C VAL A 29 -10.55 -16.74 -6.62
N SER A 30 -11.27 -17.70 -7.20
CA SER A 30 -11.37 -19.06 -6.64
C SER A 30 -10.07 -19.84 -6.75
N SER A 31 -9.30 -19.68 -7.83
CA SER A 31 -8.01 -20.34 -8.02
C SER A 31 -6.94 -19.77 -7.07
N THR A 32 -6.85 -18.44 -6.97
CA THR A 32 -5.94 -17.75 -6.04
C THR A 32 -6.30 -18.02 -4.58
N SER A 33 -7.59 -18.01 -4.22
CA SER A 33 -8.03 -18.37 -2.87
C SER A 33 -7.81 -19.84 -2.54
N ALA A 34 -8.00 -20.78 -3.48
CA ALA A 34 -7.72 -22.20 -3.26
C ALA A 34 -6.23 -22.47 -2.99
N PHE A 35 -5.32 -21.80 -3.71
CA PHE A 35 -3.88 -21.87 -3.44
C PHE A 35 -3.54 -21.23 -2.07
N ALA A 36 -4.14 -20.08 -1.77
CA ALA A 36 -3.98 -19.39 -0.49
C ALA A 36 -4.46 -20.23 0.71
N ILE A 37 -5.51 -21.05 0.55
CA ILE A 37 -6.03 -21.93 1.60
C ILE A 37 -5.06 -23.07 1.92
N LYS A 38 -4.56 -23.77 0.88
CA LYS A 38 -3.73 -24.96 1.07
C LYS A 38 -2.42 -24.61 1.79
N ASN A 39 -1.91 -23.40 1.54
CA ASN A 39 -0.65 -22.90 2.07
C ASN A 39 -0.83 -21.69 3.02
N HIS A 40 -2.00 -21.55 3.66
CA HIS A 40 -2.38 -20.33 4.40
C HIS A 40 -1.30 -19.81 5.36
N GLY A 41 -0.70 -20.70 6.16
CA GLY A 41 0.35 -20.29 7.09
C GLY A 41 1.65 -19.84 6.40
N LYS A 42 2.07 -20.52 5.31
CA LYS A 42 3.25 -20.11 4.53
C LYS A 42 3.03 -18.77 3.83
N LEU A 43 1.81 -18.55 3.32
CA LEU A 43 1.42 -17.31 2.66
C LEU A 43 1.33 -16.15 3.65
N ASP A 44 0.74 -16.34 4.83
CA ASP A 44 0.76 -15.35 5.93
C ASP A 44 2.19 -14.95 6.30
N LEU A 45 3.07 -15.93 6.51
CA LEU A 45 4.49 -15.66 6.80
C LEU A 45 5.17 -14.89 5.67
N ALA A 46 4.96 -15.29 4.41
CA ALA A 46 5.55 -14.62 3.25
C ALA A 46 5.09 -13.16 3.13
N LEU A 47 3.79 -12.91 3.30
CA LEU A 47 3.22 -11.55 3.28
C LEU A 47 3.79 -10.67 4.41
N ARG A 48 3.95 -11.22 5.63
CA ARG A 48 4.56 -10.49 6.75
C ARG A 48 6.02 -10.13 6.50
N LEU A 49 6.78 -11.06 5.91
CA LEU A 49 8.17 -10.81 5.51
C LEU A 49 8.27 -9.76 4.40
N SER A 50 7.40 -9.80 3.40
CA SER A 50 7.40 -8.78 2.34
C SER A 50 7.07 -7.39 2.88
N VAL A 51 6.11 -7.26 3.81
CA VAL A 51 5.82 -5.97 4.46
C VAL A 51 7.04 -5.45 5.21
N PHE A 52 7.75 -6.32 5.94
CA PHE A 52 8.98 -5.94 6.65
C PHE A 52 10.05 -5.42 5.68
N VAL A 53 10.32 -6.15 4.60
CA VAL A 53 11.34 -5.79 3.61
C VAL A 53 10.99 -4.47 2.91
N PHE A 54 9.76 -4.32 2.40
CA PHE A 54 9.33 -3.10 1.74
C PHE A 54 9.39 -1.89 2.68
N SER A 55 8.88 -2.04 3.91
CA SER A 55 8.90 -0.93 4.88
C SER A 55 10.32 -0.54 5.26
N LEU A 56 11.21 -1.52 5.48
CA LEU A 56 12.61 -1.26 5.82
C LEU A 56 13.34 -0.52 4.70
N ILE A 57 13.22 -0.99 3.46
CA ILE A 57 13.85 -0.35 2.29
C ILE A 57 13.34 1.09 2.15
N ALA A 58 12.03 1.29 2.22
CA ALA A 58 11.44 2.62 2.07
C ALA A 58 11.87 3.59 3.18
N VAL A 59 11.93 3.14 4.44
CA VAL A 59 12.41 3.94 5.56
C VAL A 59 13.88 4.32 5.35
N VAL A 60 14.73 3.38 4.94
CA VAL A 60 16.14 3.65 4.68
C VAL A 60 16.31 4.68 3.56
N ILE A 61 15.60 4.53 2.44
CA ILE A 61 15.65 5.50 1.33
C ILE A 61 15.18 6.89 1.80
N THR A 62 14.09 6.95 2.57
CA THR A 62 13.54 8.22 3.07
C THR A 62 14.48 8.93 4.04
N VAL A 63 15.14 8.19 4.95
CA VAL A 63 16.07 8.75 5.94
C VAL A 63 17.41 9.13 5.33
N THR A 64 17.85 8.41 4.29
CA THR A 64 19.10 8.71 3.57
C THR A 64 18.94 9.81 2.53
N ALA A 65 17.71 10.18 2.17
CA ALA A 65 17.42 11.27 1.25
C ALA A 65 17.88 12.62 1.85
N LYS A 66 19.06 13.08 1.40
CA LYS A 66 19.63 14.40 1.71
C LYS A 66 20.11 15.03 0.42
N GLN A 67 19.72 16.27 0.16
CA GLN A 67 20.24 17.03 -0.98
C GLN A 67 20.45 18.49 -0.58
N HIS A 68 21.64 19.00 -0.90
CA HIS A 68 21.94 20.43 -0.84
C HIS A 68 21.72 21.04 -2.24
N ALA A 69 21.01 22.16 -2.31
CA ALA A 69 20.88 22.94 -3.54
C ALA A 69 21.12 24.42 -3.26
N THR A 70 21.83 25.09 -4.17
CA THR A 70 21.97 26.55 -4.15
C THR A 70 20.79 27.18 -4.86
N ILE A 71 20.01 27.96 -4.13
CA ILE A 71 18.91 28.77 -4.66
C ILE A 71 19.39 30.20 -4.90
N HIS A 72 19.18 30.71 -6.11
CA HIS A 72 19.42 32.11 -6.44
C HIS A 72 18.18 32.92 -6.02
N VAL A 73 18.31 33.77 -5.00
CA VAL A 73 17.22 34.66 -4.54
C VAL A 73 17.29 36.05 -5.15
N SER A 74 18.46 36.42 -5.68
CA SER A 74 18.75 37.67 -6.38
C SER A 74 19.94 37.43 -7.32
N PRO A 75 20.13 38.19 -8.42
CA PRO A 75 21.30 38.08 -9.30
C PRO A 75 22.66 38.16 -8.58
N VAL A 76 22.70 38.71 -7.35
CA VAL A 76 23.92 38.88 -6.56
C VAL A 76 23.99 37.94 -5.34
N THR A 77 22.86 37.35 -4.91
CA THR A 77 22.78 36.58 -3.66
C THR A 77 22.30 35.15 -3.89
N THR A 78 23.17 34.19 -3.61
CA THR A 78 22.84 32.76 -3.54
C THR A 78 22.69 32.32 -2.09
N ILE A 79 21.58 31.66 -1.76
CA ILE A 79 21.40 31.01 -0.47
C ILE A 79 21.55 29.50 -0.68
N ARG A 80 22.33 28.83 0.17
CA ARG A 80 22.40 27.37 0.18
C ARG A 80 21.19 26.84 0.94
N ALA A 81 20.20 26.32 0.22
CA ALA A 81 19.07 25.64 0.82
C ALA A 81 19.36 24.15 0.93
N GLU A 82 19.08 23.60 2.10
CA GLU A 82 19.19 22.16 2.35
C GLU A 82 17.78 21.59 2.45
N ALA A 83 17.48 20.59 1.62
CA ALA A 83 16.26 19.81 1.72
C ALA A 83 16.56 18.51 2.50
N LYS A 84 15.99 18.42 3.70
CA LYS A 84 16.07 17.26 4.59
C LYS A 84 14.68 16.71 4.88
N PHE A 85 14.55 15.39 4.99
CA PHE A 85 13.29 14.76 5.42
C PHE A 85 12.82 15.29 6.78
N SER A 86 13.74 15.70 7.67
CA SER A 86 13.45 16.23 9.00
C SER A 86 12.85 17.64 9.02
N GLN A 87 12.74 18.30 7.87
CA GLN A 87 12.09 19.62 7.77
C GLN A 87 10.60 19.51 7.45
N PHE A 88 10.14 18.34 7.00
CA PHE A 88 8.75 18.12 6.61
C PHE A 88 8.09 17.15 7.59
N GLN A 89 7.11 17.66 8.34
CA GLN A 89 6.40 16.88 9.34
C GLN A 89 5.73 15.62 8.77
N ALA A 90 5.29 15.67 7.50
CA ALA A 90 4.67 14.53 6.83
C ALA A 90 5.65 13.35 6.61
N PHE A 91 6.91 13.63 6.27
CA PHE A 91 7.90 12.57 6.08
C PHE A 91 8.38 12.01 7.43
N ILE A 92 8.49 12.85 8.46
CA ILE A 92 8.75 12.39 9.83
C ILE A 92 7.63 11.45 10.30
N TYR A 93 6.36 11.84 10.09
CA TYR A 93 5.20 11.01 10.42
C TYR A 93 5.20 9.69 9.64
N SER A 94 5.54 9.71 8.35
CA SER A 94 5.68 8.48 7.56
C SER A 94 6.77 7.57 8.14
N VAL A 95 7.97 8.09 8.37
CA VAL A 95 9.09 7.29 8.92
C VAL A 95 8.77 6.72 10.30
N SER A 96 8.11 7.48 11.17
CA SER A 96 7.76 7.01 12.51
C SER A 96 6.73 5.88 12.47
N VAL A 97 5.67 6.02 11.67
CA VAL A 97 4.65 4.99 11.51
C VAL A 97 5.23 3.73 10.89
N PHE A 98 6.00 3.84 9.80
CA PHE A 98 6.60 2.66 9.16
C PHE A 98 7.67 1.99 10.04
N SER A 99 8.31 2.70 10.96
CA SER A 99 9.16 2.08 11.98
C SER A 99 8.37 1.17 12.93
N VAL A 100 7.18 1.60 13.35
CA VAL A 100 6.27 0.75 14.13
C VAL A 100 5.78 -0.44 13.31
N VAL A 101 5.47 -0.25 12.03
CA VAL A 101 5.10 -1.33 11.10
C VAL A 101 6.20 -2.38 11.02
N ILE A 102 7.47 -1.98 10.87
CA ILE A 102 8.63 -2.89 10.82
C ILE A 102 8.70 -3.75 12.08
N LEU A 103 8.64 -3.13 13.27
CA LEU A 103 8.67 -3.84 14.54
C LEU A 103 7.47 -4.80 14.69
N TYR A 104 6.28 -4.33 14.33
CA TYR A 104 5.06 -5.12 14.36
C TYR A 104 5.13 -6.34 13.43
N SER A 105 5.61 -6.16 12.20
CA SER A 105 5.81 -7.24 11.23
C SER A 105 6.83 -8.27 11.70
N LEU A 106 7.90 -7.85 12.38
CA LEU A 106 8.90 -8.76 12.93
C LEU A 106 8.30 -9.63 14.05
N VAL A 107 7.58 -9.03 15.00
CA VAL A 107 6.95 -9.74 16.12
C VAL A 107 5.87 -10.70 15.62
N THR A 108 4.99 -10.24 14.73
CA THR A 108 3.92 -11.07 14.18
C THR A 108 4.42 -12.14 13.22
N GLY A 109 5.46 -11.85 12.43
CA GLY A 109 6.16 -12.82 11.59
C GLY A 109 6.81 -13.92 12.40
N TYR A 110 7.49 -13.58 13.50
CA TYR A 110 8.05 -14.57 14.43
C TYR A 110 6.97 -15.47 15.07
N LYS A 111 5.83 -14.87 15.46
CA LYS A 111 4.68 -15.63 15.97
C LYS A 111 4.13 -16.59 14.90
N SER A 112 3.98 -16.14 13.66
CA SER A 112 3.50 -16.96 12.55
C SER A 112 4.46 -18.11 12.23
N TYR A 113 5.77 -17.83 12.17
CA TYR A 113 6.81 -18.83 12.01
C TYR A 113 6.80 -19.89 13.13
N SER A 114 6.67 -19.43 14.38
CA SER A 114 6.60 -20.32 15.54
C SER A 114 5.35 -21.21 15.51
N ALA A 115 4.20 -20.67 15.09
CA ALA A 115 2.95 -21.40 14.93
C ALA A 115 3.06 -22.47 13.83
N LEU A 116 3.69 -22.14 12.70
CA LEU A 116 3.99 -23.09 11.61
C LEU A 116 4.88 -24.24 12.10
N LYS A 117 5.96 -23.94 12.82
CA LYS A 117 6.88 -24.96 13.33
C LYS A 117 6.21 -25.91 14.34
N LYS A 118 5.33 -25.38 15.18
CA LYS A 118 4.60 -26.16 16.21
C LYS A 118 3.32 -26.83 15.68
N GLN A 119 2.97 -26.66 14.40
CA GLN A 119 1.72 -27.13 13.79
C GLN A 119 0.48 -26.83 14.65
N GLN A 120 0.49 -25.71 15.39
CA GLN A 120 -0.54 -25.45 16.37
C GLN A 120 -1.78 -24.86 15.68
N PRO A 121 -2.98 -25.44 15.86
CA PRO A 121 -4.20 -24.86 15.32
C PRO A 121 -4.47 -23.49 15.97
N SER A 122 -4.51 -22.43 15.14
CA SER A 122 -4.86 -21.09 15.60
C SER A 122 -6.32 -21.04 16.04
N SER A 123 -6.57 -20.68 17.30
CA SER A 123 -7.93 -20.41 17.80
C SER A 123 -8.53 -19.19 17.09
N ILE A 124 -9.83 -19.21 16.85
CA ILE A 124 -10.58 -18.11 16.19
C ILE A 124 -10.34 -16.78 16.93
N ASN A 125 -10.33 -16.80 18.27
CA ASN A 125 -10.08 -15.61 19.10
C ASN A 125 -8.70 -14.98 18.83
N LYS A 126 -7.68 -15.79 18.55
CA LYS A 126 -6.33 -15.30 18.22
C LYS A 126 -6.30 -14.67 16.83
N MET A 127 -7.01 -15.25 15.86
CA MET A 127 -7.13 -14.71 14.50
C MET A 127 -7.90 -13.38 14.49
N LEU A 128 -8.95 -13.26 15.32
CA LEU A 128 -9.70 -12.02 15.51
C LEU A 128 -8.85 -10.89 16.12
N HIS A 129 -8.07 -11.19 17.17
CA HIS A 129 -7.15 -10.19 17.73
C HIS A 129 -6.10 -9.74 16.70
N MET A 130 -5.60 -10.67 15.90
CA MET A 130 -4.59 -10.38 14.89
C MET A 130 -5.14 -9.50 13.76
N VAL A 131 -6.34 -9.80 13.25
CA VAL A 131 -6.95 -9.01 12.17
C VAL A 131 -7.32 -7.60 12.62
N LEU A 132 -7.74 -7.42 13.87
CA LEU A 132 -8.01 -6.10 14.44
C LEU A 132 -6.73 -5.25 14.50
N LEU A 133 -5.64 -5.82 14.99
CA LEU A 133 -4.33 -5.14 15.03
C LEU A 133 -3.80 -4.87 13.61
N ASP A 134 -3.87 -5.84 12.70
CA ASP A 134 -3.46 -5.68 11.30
C ASP A 134 -4.27 -4.56 10.61
N SER A 135 -5.58 -4.46 10.88
CA SER A 135 -6.45 -3.41 10.35
C SER A 135 -6.13 -2.02 10.92
N PHE A 136 -5.82 -1.94 12.22
CA PHE A 136 -5.40 -0.70 12.85
C PHE A 136 -4.07 -0.20 12.27
N ILE A 137 -3.08 -1.08 12.14
CA ILE A 137 -1.78 -0.74 11.54
C ILE A 137 -1.94 -0.32 10.08
N LEU A 138 -2.79 -1.01 9.31
CA LEU A 138 -3.11 -0.65 7.92
C LEU A 138 -3.70 0.76 7.84
N ALA A 139 -4.65 1.11 8.71
CA ALA A 139 -5.27 2.44 8.72
C ALA A 139 -4.24 3.55 8.99
N VAL A 140 -3.40 3.36 10.01
CA VAL A 140 -2.35 4.34 10.38
C VAL A 140 -1.29 4.44 9.27
N ALA A 141 -0.85 3.32 8.70
CA ALA A 141 0.14 3.31 7.62
C ALA A 141 -0.40 3.98 6.34
N THR A 142 -1.66 3.76 6.00
CA THR A 142 -2.31 4.39 4.84
C THR A 142 -2.47 5.90 5.05
N SER A 143 -2.83 6.32 6.27
CA SER A 143 -2.86 7.75 6.64
C SER A 143 -1.49 8.41 6.47
N ALA A 144 -0.43 7.76 6.97
CA ALA A 144 0.93 8.26 6.85
C ALA A 144 1.40 8.36 5.40
N ALA A 145 1.15 7.31 4.60
CA ALA A 145 1.43 7.31 3.16
C ALA A 145 0.65 8.43 2.42
N GLY A 146 -0.61 8.66 2.80
CA GLY A 146 -1.44 9.75 2.26
C GLY A 146 -0.90 11.14 2.59
N ALA A 147 -0.48 11.36 3.84
CA ALA A 147 0.12 12.63 4.26
C ALA A 147 1.43 12.92 3.51
N GLY A 148 2.31 11.92 3.41
CA GLY A 148 3.54 12.01 2.61
C GLY A 148 3.26 12.26 1.13
N GLY A 149 2.26 11.57 0.57
CA GLY A 149 1.83 11.73 -0.82
C GLY A 149 1.27 13.12 -1.11
N GLY A 150 0.49 13.70 -0.19
CA GLY A 150 -0.06 15.05 -0.32
C GLY A 150 1.02 16.12 -0.39
N ILE A 151 1.99 16.08 0.53
CA ILE A 151 3.15 17.01 0.50
C ILE A 151 4.01 16.78 -0.73
N SER A 152 4.17 15.53 -1.18
CA SER A 152 4.92 15.20 -2.41
C SER A 152 4.23 15.74 -3.67
N TYR A 153 2.89 15.67 -3.74
CA TYR A 153 2.12 16.25 -4.84
C TYR A 153 2.28 17.77 -4.86
N GLN A 154 2.20 18.39 -3.69
CA GLN A 154 2.43 19.82 -3.53
C GLN A 154 3.86 20.16 -4.02
N ALA A 155 4.88 19.39 -3.61
CA ALA A 155 6.30 19.52 -4.01
C ALA A 155 6.52 19.51 -5.53
N LEU A 156 5.72 18.72 -6.25
CA LEU A 156 5.83 18.57 -7.70
C LEU A 156 5.10 19.69 -8.46
N LYS A 157 3.85 19.96 -8.08
CA LYS A 157 2.99 20.89 -8.84
C LYS A 157 3.19 22.35 -8.45
N GLY A 158 3.48 22.60 -7.17
CA GLY A 158 3.44 23.94 -6.59
C GLY A 158 2.01 24.51 -6.53
N ASN A 159 1.86 25.65 -5.88
CA ASN A 159 0.63 26.43 -5.93
C ASN A 159 0.95 27.93 -5.92
N PRO A 160 0.70 28.65 -7.04
CA PRO A 160 1.02 30.08 -7.14
C PRO A 160 0.20 30.92 -6.16
N HIS A 161 -1.03 30.50 -5.82
CA HIS A 161 -1.91 31.24 -4.91
C HIS A 161 -1.40 31.28 -3.46
N THR A 162 -0.54 30.33 -3.09
CA THR A 162 0.08 30.24 -1.76
C THR A 162 1.58 30.51 -1.82
N HIS A 163 2.07 31.08 -2.93
CA HIS A 163 3.50 31.28 -3.21
C HIS A 163 4.36 30.02 -3.02
N TRP A 164 3.75 28.84 -3.20
CA TRP A 164 4.39 27.57 -2.93
C TRP A 164 5.09 27.09 -4.21
N MET A 165 6.41 27.23 -4.24
CA MET A 165 7.25 26.96 -5.40
C MET A 165 7.41 25.46 -5.67
N LYS A 166 7.73 25.09 -6.92
CA LYS A 166 7.99 23.71 -7.33
C LYS A 166 9.34 23.20 -6.79
N ILE A 167 9.34 22.70 -5.55
CA ILE A 167 10.54 22.22 -4.86
C ILE A 167 11.23 21.09 -5.65
N CYS A 168 10.48 20.19 -6.29
CA CYS A 168 11.07 19.09 -7.06
C CYS A 168 11.82 19.53 -8.32
N ASN A 169 11.60 20.75 -8.81
CA ASN A 169 12.41 21.31 -9.90
C ASN A 169 13.82 21.72 -9.46
N ILE A 170 13.98 22.02 -8.16
CA ILE A 170 15.25 22.44 -7.54
C ILE A 170 15.96 21.22 -6.94
N PHE A 171 15.21 20.34 -6.27
CA PHE A 171 15.72 19.16 -5.56
C PHE A 171 15.28 17.86 -6.25
N GLY A 172 15.63 17.71 -7.53
CA GLY A 172 15.19 16.57 -8.35
C GLY A 172 15.60 15.21 -7.79
N THR A 173 16.85 15.06 -7.35
CA THR A 173 17.36 13.79 -6.80
C THR A 173 16.65 13.40 -5.51
N PHE A 174 16.46 14.35 -4.59
CA PHE A 174 15.70 14.15 -3.36
C PHE A 174 14.25 13.74 -3.64
N CYS A 175 13.57 14.44 -4.56
CA CYS A 175 12.22 14.08 -4.96
C CYS A 175 12.15 12.71 -5.65
N HIS A 176 13.16 12.31 -6.41
CA HIS A 176 13.22 10.98 -7.01
C HIS A 176 13.33 9.89 -5.94
N HIS A 177 14.18 10.08 -4.92
CA HIS A 177 14.31 9.14 -3.80
C HIS A 177 13.00 9.03 -3.00
N LEU A 178 12.36 10.17 -2.72
CA LEU A 178 11.06 10.17 -2.03
C LEU A 178 9.94 9.55 -2.87
N ALA A 179 9.95 9.75 -4.18
CA ALA A 179 8.98 9.11 -5.08
C ALA A 179 9.15 7.59 -5.08
N ILE A 180 10.38 7.09 -5.20
CA ILE A 180 10.68 5.64 -5.11
C ILE A 180 10.26 5.10 -3.74
N ALA A 181 10.66 5.76 -2.65
CA ALA A 181 10.26 5.37 -1.31
C ALA A 181 8.74 5.34 -1.16
N GLY A 182 8.04 6.36 -1.64
CA GLY A 182 6.58 6.43 -1.62
C GLY A 182 5.90 5.28 -2.36
N VAL A 183 6.39 4.89 -3.54
CA VAL A 183 5.89 3.71 -4.26
C VAL A 183 6.09 2.43 -3.44
N ILE A 184 7.25 2.26 -2.81
CA ILE A 184 7.52 1.09 -1.96
C ILE A 184 6.61 1.08 -0.72
N LEU A 185 6.33 2.24 -0.12
CA LEU A 185 5.37 2.35 0.99
C LEU A 185 3.94 1.97 0.56
N LEU A 186 3.52 2.35 -0.66
CA LEU A 186 2.23 1.93 -1.22
C LEU A 186 2.17 0.41 -1.44
N LEU A 187 3.27 -0.21 -1.88
CA LEU A 187 3.34 -1.67 -1.99
C LEU A 187 3.26 -2.34 -0.62
N ALA A 188 3.88 -1.75 0.41
CA ALA A 188 3.79 -2.25 1.78
C ALA A 188 2.35 -2.18 2.33
N THR A 189 1.63 -1.06 2.14
CA THR A 189 0.24 -0.92 2.59
C THR A 189 -0.72 -1.80 1.80
N ALA A 190 -0.53 -1.95 0.49
CA ALA A 190 -1.29 -2.90 -0.33
C ALA A 190 -1.10 -4.35 0.14
N THR A 191 0.11 -4.71 0.54
CA THR A 191 0.41 -6.04 1.09
C THR A 191 -0.25 -6.24 2.46
N LEU A 192 -0.24 -5.24 3.34
CA LEU A 192 -0.99 -5.26 4.61
C LEU A 192 -2.50 -5.43 4.38
N LEU A 193 -3.06 -4.76 3.36
CA LEU A 193 -4.45 -4.96 2.98
C LEU A 193 -4.70 -6.43 2.57
N MET A 194 -3.87 -6.99 1.69
CA MET A 194 -3.99 -8.41 1.30
C MET A 194 -3.93 -9.36 2.52
N LEU A 195 -3.11 -9.05 3.52
CA LEU A 195 -3.00 -9.81 4.77
C LEU A 195 -4.31 -9.78 5.59
N VAL A 196 -4.94 -8.60 5.71
CA VAL A 196 -6.25 -8.45 6.39
C VAL A 196 -7.31 -9.27 5.67
N TRP A 197 -7.37 -9.17 4.34
CA TRP A 197 -8.33 -9.93 3.53
C TRP A 197 -8.14 -11.44 3.66
N LEU A 198 -6.90 -11.92 3.62
CA LEU A 198 -6.57 -13.33 3.83
C LEU A 198 -7.07 -13.83 5.20
N THR A 199 -6.83 -13.04 6.25
CA THR A 199 -7.20 -13.41 7.62
C THR A 199 -8.72 -13.46 7.79
N ILE A 200 -9.46 -12.48 7.24
CA ILE A 200 -10.93 -12.48 7.24
C ILE A 200 -11.45 -13.72 6.52
N TYR A 201 -10.93 -14.00 5.33
CA TYR A 201 -11.34 -15.16 4.54
C TYR A 201 -11.11 -16.48 5.29
N ALA A 202 -9.97 -16.62 5.96
CA ALA A 202 -9.65 -17.80 6.76
C ALA A 202 -10.59 -17.98 7.95
N ILE A 203 -10.97 -16.88 8.62
CA ILE A 203 -11.95 -16.90 9.71
C ILE A 203 -13.31 -17.34 9.18
N VAL A 204 -13.81 -16.71 8.12
CA VAL A 204 -15.12 -17.02 7.52
C VAL A 204 -15.19 -18.49 7.11
N LYS A 205 -14.15 -19.00 6.44
CA LYS A 205 -14.09 -20.41 6.05
C LYS A 205 -14.11 -21.35 7.24
N LYS A 206 -13.38 -21.00 8.31
CA LYS A 206 -13.30 -21.82 9.53
C LYS A 206 -14.64 -21.88 10.26
N VAL A 207 -15.38 -20.77 10.31
CA VAL A 207 -16.72 -20.72 10.91
C VAL A 207 -17.74 -21.50 10.07
N ALA A 208 -17.71 -21.38 8.75
CA ALA A 208 -18.59 -22.15 7.85
C ALA A 208 -18.33 -23.66 7.91
N GLY A 209 -17.07 -24.09 8.11
CA GLY A 209 -16.71 -25.49 8.26
C GLY A 209 -17.07 -26.11 9.62
N THR A 210 -17.38 -25.30 10.64
CA THR A 210 -17.81 -25.79 11.96
C THR A 210 -19.33 -25.97 12.08
N SER A 211 -20.13 -25.56 11.07
CA SER A 211 -21.58 -25.72 11.06
C SER A 211 -22.07 -26.90 10.19
N SER A 212 -21.17 -27.77 9.75
CA SER A 212 -21.44 -28.96 8.94
C SER A 212 -20.85 -30.20 9.60
#